data_AF-A0A4Q5M4M9-F1
#
_entry.id   AF-A0A4Q5M4M9-F1
#
_cell.length_a   1.000
_cell.length_b   1.000
_cell.length_c   1.000
_cell.angle_alpha   90.00
_cell.angle_beta   90.00
_cell.angle_gamma   90.00
#
_symmetry.space_group_name_H-M   'P 1'
#
loop_
_entity.id
_entity.type
_entity.pdbx_description
1 polymer ?
#
loop_
_entity_poly.entity_id
_entity_poly.type
_entity_poly.pdbx_seq_one_letter_code
_entity_poly.pdbx_strand_id
1 'polypeptide(L)'
;MATNTFRHRSAPAVPKAPRKAGLFERINTWLSNRFNLGDSLPTETLKRIVWLGVLCIFYIYVQHSYEGFIKKIEKTRNDMEEKRAEYISQKSRYMFASKQSEIAKKLTDKGLEENITPPNKIVVKE
;
A
#
# COMPACT_ATOMS: atom_id res chain seq x y z
N MET A 1 57.76 -57.40 -43.08
CA MET A 1 56.61 -56.75 -42.41
C MET A 1 57.18 -55.98 -41.22
N ALA A 2 57.31 -54.66 -41.33
CA ALA A 2 57.95 -53.82 -40.31
C ALA A 2 56.88 -53.07 -39.49
N THR A 3 57.02 -53.16 -38.17
CA THR A 3 56.18 -52.56 -37.14
C THR A 3 56.37 -51.05 -37.10
N ASN A 4 55.26 -50.31 -37.19
CA ASN A 4 55.24 -48.84 -37.17
C ASN A 4 55.32 -48.33 -35.73
N THR A 5 56.34 -47.53 -35.43
CA THR A 5 56.60 -46.93 -34.12
C THR A 5 56.64 -45.41 -34.26
N PHE A 6 55.99 -44.72 -33.30
CA PHE A 6 56.05 -43.28 -32.98
C PHE A 6 55.34 -42.28 -33.92
N ARG A 7 54.20 -41.76 -33.46
CA ARG A 7 54.10 -40.43 -32.81
C ARG A 7 52.64 -40.14 -32.47
N HIS A 8 52.31 -40.22 -31.18
CA HIS A 8 51.10 -39.60 -30.64
C HIS A 8 51.30 -38.07 -30.69
N ARG A 9 50.84 -37.42 -31.77
CA ARG A 9 50.74 -35.97 -31.82
C ARG A 9 49.64 -35.58 -30.84
N SER A 10 50.01 -35.22 -29.61
CA SER A 10 49.12 -34.52 -28.69
C SER A 10 48.53 -33.33 -29.44
N ALA A 11 47.20 -33.32 -29.59
CA ALA A 11 46.48 -32.24 -30.23
C ALA A 11 46.88 -30.88 -29.59
N PRO A 12 47.02 -29.81 -30.38
CA PRO A 12 47.35 -28.50 -29.83
C PRO A 12 46.29 -28.09 -28.81
N ALA A 13 46.74 -27.52 -27.69
CA ALA A 13 45.89 -27.02 -26.62
C ALA A 13 44.78 -26.14 -27.19
N VAL A 14 43.53 -26.58 -27.06
CA VAL A 14 42.37 -25.78 -27.43
C VAL A 14 42.36 -24.56 -26.49
N PRO A 15 42.48 -23.32 -27.00
CA PRO A 15 42.37 -22.14 -26.15
C PRO A 15 40.94 -22.13 -25.59
N LYS A 16 40.80 -22.23 -24.26
CA LYS A 16 39.51 -22.06 -23.58
C LYS A 16 38.99 -20.67 -23.93
N ALA A 17 37.90 -20.62 -24.70
CA ALA A 17 37.28 -19.38 -25.17
C ALA A 17 37.09 -18.38 -24.02
N PRO A 18 37.32 -17.08 -24.24
CA PRO A 18 37.10 -16.08 -23.20
C PRO A 18 35.62 -16.11 -22.82
N ARG A 19 35.34 -16.46 -21.56
CA ARG A 19 33.99 -16.44 -21.01
C ARG A 19 33.46 -15.02 -21.19
N LYS A 20 32.31 -14.87 -21.85
CA LYS A 20 31.69 -13.58 -22.10
C LYS A 20 31.45 -12.92 -20.74
N ALA A 21 32.09 -11.77 -20.51
CA ALA A 21 32.00 -11.02 -19.27
C ALA A 21 30.53 -10.64 -19.00
N GLY A 22 29.86 -11.45 -18.18
CA GLY A 22 28.51 -11.18 -17.74
C GLY A 22 28.49 -9.93 -16.86
N LEU A 23 27.37 -9.23 -16.81
CA LEU A 23 27.17 -8.06 -15.93
C LEU A 23 27.58 -8.36 -14.48
N PHE A 24 27.45 -9.61 -14.05
CA PHE A 24 27.89 -10.11 -12.74
C PHE A 24 29.41 -10.08 -12.53
N GLU A 25 30.23 -10.36 -13.54
CA GLU A 25 31.70 -10.32 -13.39
C GLU A 25 32.19 -8.88 -13.22
N ARG A 26 31.60 -7.93 -13.97
CA ARG A 26 31.91 -6.50 -13.85
C ARG A 26 31.54 -5.96 -12.47
N ILE A 27 30.40 -6.40 -11.92
CA ILE A 27 29.97 -6.04 -10.57
C ILE A 27 30.90 -6.67 -9.53
N ASN A 28 31.31 -7.94 -9.71
CA ASN A 28 32.21 -8.63 -8.78
C ASN A 28 33.58 -7.94 -8.71
N THR A 29 34.21 -7.65 -9.85
CA THR A 29 35.52 -6.97 -9.91
C THR A 29 35.44 -5.54 -9.36
N TRP A 30 34.33 -4.83 -9.60
CA TRP A 30 34.12 -3.51 -9.02
C TRP A 30 33.98 -3.57 -7.49
N LEU A 31 33.22 -4.54 -6.98
CA LEU A 31 32.96 -4.69 -5.56
C LEU A 31 34.19 -5.18 -4.78
N SER A 32 34.91 -6.19 -5.28
CA SER A 32 36.12 -6.71 -4.65
C SER A 32 37.20 -5.63 -4.53
N ASN A 33 37.38 -4.83 -5.59
CA ASN A 33 38.31 -3.71 -5.60
C ASN A 33 37.90 -2.57 -4.65
N ARG A 34 36.59 -2.33 -4.46
CA ARG A 34 36.09 -1.29 -3.55
C ARG A 34 36.20 -1.66 -2.08
N PHE A 35 36.13 -2.94 -1.75
CA PHE A 35 36.08 -3.41 -0.37
C PHE A 35 37.35 -4.15 0.09
N ASN A 36 38.40 -4.21 -0.74
CA ASN A 36 39.62 -5.00 -0.47
C ASN A 36 39.31 -6.46 -0.06
N LEU A 37 38.22 -7.02 -0.58
CA LEU A 37 37.90 -8.42 -0.35
C LEU A 37 38.82 -9.25 -1.26
N GLY A 38 39.77 -9.95 -0.64
CA GLY A 38 40.66 -10.88 -1.33
C GLY A 38 39.90 -11.89 -2.21
N ASP A 39 40.61 -12.40 -3.21
CA ASP A 39 40.20 -12.96 -4.50
C ASP A 39 39.22 -14.17 -4.53
N SER A 40 38.42 -14.42 -3.49
CA SER A 40 37.71 -15.70 -3.35
C SER A 40 36.28 -15.64 -2.84
N LEU A 41 35.46 -14.69 -3.30
CA LEU A 41 34.01 -14.87 -3.17
C LEU A 41 33.51 -15.78 -4.31
N PRO A 42 32.97 -16.98 -4.01
CA PRO A 42 32.33 -17.81 -5.01
C PRO A 42 31.16 -17.04 -5.65
N THR A 43 31.03 -17.09 -6.98
CA THR A 43 29.96 -16.39 -7.72
C THR A 43 28.55 -16.75 -7.21
N GLU A 44 28.38 -17.94 -6.63
CA GLU A 44 27.14 -18.40 -6.01
C GLU A 44 26.75 -17.62 -4.74
N THR A 45 27.71 -17.23 -3.89
CA THR A 45 27.41 -16.44 -2.68
C THR A 45 27.12 -14.99 -3.04
N LEU A 46 27.86 -14.42 -4.01
CA LEU A 46 27.60 -13.08 -4.52
C LEU A 46 26.20 -12.96 -5.11
N LYS A 47 25.79 -13.93 -5.95
CA LYS A 47 24.43 -13.98 -6.51
C LYS A 47 23.35 -14.01 -5.41
N ARG A 48 23.59 -14.75 -4.32
CA ARG A 48 22.67 -14.83 -3.17
C ARG A 48 22.58 -13.51 -2.39
N ILE A 49 23.71 -12.83 -2.18
CA ILE A 49 23.75 -11.53 -1.50
C ILE A 49 23.04 -10.45 -2.33
N VAL A 50 23.29 -10.41 -3.63
CA VAL A 50 22.59 -9.48 -4.54
C VAL A 50 21.09 -9.75 -4.53
N TRP A 51 20.68 -11.02 -4.54
CA TRP A 51 19.27 -11.40 -4.44
C TRP A 51 18.61 -10.90 -3.14
N LEU A 52 19.28 -11.06 -2.00
CA LEU A 52 18.83 -10.51 -0.72
C LEU A 52 18.81 -8.98 -0.73
N GLY A 53 19.81 -8.33 -1.33
CA GLY A 53 19.88 -6.88 -1.47
C GLY A 53 18.70 -6.31 -2.25
N VAL A 54 18.29 -6.98 -3.34
CA VAL A 54 17.10 -6.60 -4.11
C VAL A 54 15.83 -6.73 -3.24
N LEU A 55 15.69 -7.80 -2.47
CA LEU A 55 14.56 -7.97 -1.54
C LEU A 55 14.55 -6.89 -0.45
N CYS A 56 15.71 -6.51 0.09
CA CYS A 56 15.81 -5.43 1.07
C CYS A 56 15.38 -4.07 0.47
N ILE A 57 15.81 -3.75 -0.75
CA ILE A 57 15.40 -2.52 -1.43
C ILE A 57 13.88 -2.53 -1.68
N PHE A 58 13.35 -3.66 -2.15
CA PHE A 58 11.92 -3.82 -2.36
C PHE A 58 11.12 -3.64 -1.07
N TYR A 59 11.62 -4.20 0.04
CA TYR A 59 11.03 -4.03 1.36
C TYR A 59 10.99 -2.56 1.80
N ILE A 60 12.11 -1.84 1.67
CA ILE A 60 12.19 -0.41 2.02
C ILE A 60 11.22 0.42 1.16
N TYR A 61 11.15 0.11 -0.15
CA TYR A 61 10.23 0.77 -1.08
C TYR A 61 8.76 0.61 -0.65
N VAL A 62 8.38 -0.62 -0.32
CA VAL A 62 7.02 -0.95 0.14
C VAL A 62 6.76 -0.26 1.48
N GLN A 63 7.69 -0.33 2.43
CA GLN A 63 7.59 0.32 3.74
C GLN A 63 7.34 1.83 3.63
N HIS A 64 8.07 2.51 2.75
CA HIS A 64 7.91 3.95 2.54
C HIS A 64 6.51 4.32 2.02
N SER A 65 5.90 3.44 1.23
CA SER A 65 4.54 3.67 0.71
C SER A 65 3.45 3.59 1.79
N TYR A 66 3.67 2.78 2.84
CA TYR A 66 2.70 2.64 3.93
C TYR A 66 2.51 3.92 4.74
N GLU A 67 3.57 4.72 4.93
CA GLU A 67 3.48 5.98 5.68
C GLU A 67 2.50 6.96 5.02
N GLY A 68 2.53 7.05 3.69
CA GLY A 68 1.60 7.89 2.94
C GLY A 68 0.16 7.38 3.02
N PHE A 69 -0.03 6.06 3.08
CA PHE A 69 -1.35 5.45 3.21
C PHE A 69 -1.98 5.72 4.58
N ILE A 70 -1.20 5.61 5.66
CA ILE A 70 -1.66 5.89 7.04
C ILE A 70 -2.15 7.34 7.15
N LYS A 71 -1.37 8.31 6.65
CA LYS A 71 -1.77 9.72 6.65
C LYS A 71 -3.07 9.98 5.89
N LYS A 72 -3.28 9.29 4.75
CA LYS A 72 -4.53 9.39 3.98
C LYS A 72 -5.72 8.81 4.75
N ILE A 73 -5.54 7.68 5.43
CA ILE A 73 -6.57 7.09 6.29
C ILE A 73 -6.98 8.08 7.39
N GLU A 74 -6.00 8.68 8.08
CA GLU A 74 -6.27 9.64 9.16
C GLU A 74 -7.04 10.85 8.65
N LYS A 75 -6.61 11.44 7.53
CA LYS A 75 -7.35 12.55 6.91
C LYS A 75 -8.80 12.16 6.56
N THR A 76 -8.97 11.00 5.95
CA THR A 76 -10.30 10.52 5.54
C THR A 76 -11.20 10.24 6.74
N ARG A 77 -10.64 9.72 7.85
CA ARG A 77 -11.36 9.54 9.12
C ARG A 77 -11.81 10.87 9.69
N ASN A 78 -10.92 11.86 9.76
CA ASN A 78 -11.26 13.19 10.26
C ASN A 78 -12.37 13.85 9.41
N ASP A 79 -12.27 13.75 8.09
CA ASP A 79 -13.29 14.29 7.18
C ASP A 79 -14.66 13.61 7.42
N MET A 80 -14.67 12.29 7.66
CA MET A 80 -15.89 11.53 7.99
C MET A 80 -16.47 11.93 9.36
N GLU A 81 -15.63 12.12 10.37
CA GLU A 81 -16.06 12.55 11.70
C GLU A 81 -16.64 13.97 11.69
N GLU A 82 -16.00 14.90 10.98
CA GLU A 82 -16.49 16.26 10.78
C GLU A 82 -17.87 16.26 10.10
N LYS A 83 -18.01 15.48 9.01
CA LYS A 83 -19.30 15.34 8.32
C LYS A 83 -20.38 14.73 9.19
N ARG A 84 -20.01 13.77 10.05
CA ARG A 84 -20.94 13.18 11.00
C ARG A 84 -21.39 14.19 12.05
N ALA A 85 -20.48 15.02 12.57
CA ALA A 85 -20.80 16.08 13.50
C ALA A 85 -21.74 17.12 12.86
N GLU A 86 -21.45 17.53 11.63
CA GLU A 86 -22.29 18.44 10.84
C GLU A 86 -23.72 17.89 10.68
N TYR A 87 -23.85 16.62 10.29
CA TYR A 87 -25.15 15.96 10.16
C TYR A 87 -25.93 15.92 11.48
N ILE A 88 -25.28 15.55 12.59
CA ILE A 88 -25.94 15.49 13.90
C ILE A 88 -26.42 16.87 14.32
N SER A 89 -25.60 17.91 14.12
CA SER A 89 -25.96 19.30 14.42
C SER A 89 -27.14 19.76 13.57
N GLN A 90 -27.10 19.54 12.25
CA GLN A 90 -28.21 19.91 11.37
C GLN A 90 -29.49 19.13 11.69
N LYS A 91 -29.39 17.82 11.96
CA LYS A 91 -30.53 17.00 12.38
C LYS A 91 -31.15 17.51 13.67
N SER A 92 -30.34 17.90 14.65
CA SER A 92 -30.83 18.48 15.90
C SER A 92 -31.60 19.79 15.66
N ARG A 93 -31.06 20.68 14.83
CA ARG A 93 -31.74 21.93 14.43
C ARG A 93 -33.05 21.66 13.69
N TYR A 94 -33.06 20.69 12.79
CA TYR A 94 -34.27 20.25 12.08
C TYR A 94 -35.31 19.71 13.06
N MET A 95 -34.91 18.80 13.96
CA MET A 95 -35.80 18.22 14.97
C MET A 95 -36.42 19.29 15.88
N PHE A 96 -35.63 20.27 16.31
CA PHE A 96 -36.10 21.42 17.07
C PHE A 96 -37.12 22.24 16.28
N ALA A 97 -36.80 22.58 15.02
CA ALA A 97 -37.70 23.33 14.15
C ALA A 97 -38.99 22.56 13.79
N SER A 98 -38.94 21.23 13.74
CA SER A 98 -40.09 20.36 13.47
C SER A 98 -40.94 20.04 14.71
N LYS A 99 -40.54 20.49 15.92
CA LYS A 99 -41.36 20.27 17.12
C LYS A 99 -42.70 20.99 16.97
N GLN A 100 -43.78 20.30 17.34
CA GLN A 100 -45.14 20.84 17.29
C GLN A 100 -45.28 22.14 18.07
N SER A 101 -44.68 22.23 19.25
CA SER A 101 -44.67 23.44 20.07
C SER A 101 -43.91 24.62 19.45
N GLU A 102 -42.79 24.37 18.75
CA GLU A 102 -42.04 25.41 18.04
C GLU A 102 -42.76 25.87 16.77
N ILE A 103 -43.42 24.95 16.08
CA ILE A 103 -44.27 25.27 14.92
C ILE A 103 -45.50 26.07 15.36
N ALA A 104 -46.19 25.66 16.43
CA ALA A 104 -47.34 26.36 16.98
C ALA A 104 -46.99 27.79 17.41
N LYS A 105 -45.87 27.98 18.12
CA LYS A 105 -45.35 29.32 18.46
C LYS A 105 -45.10 30.21 17.25
N LYS A 106 -44.56 29.65 16.16
CA LYS A 106 -44.33 30.40 14.91
C LYS A 106 -45.60 30.68 14.11
N LEU A 107 -46.65 29.90 14.32
CA LEU A 107 -47.95 30.04 13.66
C LEU A 107 -48.98 30.79 14.53
N THR A 108 -48.61 31.20 15.76
CA THR A 108 -49.45 32.02 16.63
C THR A 108 -49.80 33.36 15.98
N ASP A 109 -48.87 33.95 15.23
CA ASP A 109 -49.13 35.16 14.43
C ASP A 109 -50.22 34.96 13.35
N LYS A 110 -50.49 33.69 12.97
CA LYS A 110 -51.55 33.30 12.04
C LYS A 110 -52.81 32.78 12.74
N GLY A 111 -52.86 32.83 14.07
CA GLY A 111 -54.03 32.44 14.88
C GLY A 111 -54.22 30.93 15.05
N LEU A 112 -53.21 30.10 14.79
CA LEU A 112 -53.27 28.65 15.03
C LEU A 112 -52.69 28.31 16.41
N GLU A 113 -53.48 27.61 17.24
CA GLU A 113 -53.08 27.15 18.58
C GLU A 113 -52.81 25.63 18.61
N GLU A 114 -51.99 25.20 19.55
CA GLU A 114 -51.65 23.79 19.74
C GLU A 114 -52.86 23.03 20.30
N ASN A 115 -53.26 21.94 19.63
CA ASN A 115 -54.33 21.09 20.14
C ASN A 115 -53.84 20.26 21.33
N ILE A 116 -54.19 20.69 22.53
CA ILE A 116 -53.85 20.03 23.80
C ILE A 116 -54.81 18.85 24.10
N THR A 117 -55.95 18.79 23.41
CA THR A 117 -56.95 17.74 23.63
C THR A 117 -56.67 16.51 22.76
N PRO A 118 -56.67 15.30 23.35
CA PRO A 118 -56.50 14.08 22.56
C PRO A 118 -57.66 13.93 21.56
N PRO A 119 -57.38 13.48 20.33
CA PRO A 119 -58.42 13.32 19.30
C PRO A 119 -59.46 12.30 19.74
N ASN A 120 -60.74 12.66 19.59
CA ASN A 120 -61.85 11.78 19.93
C ASN A 120 -61.92 10.61 18.95
N LYS A 121 -61.93 9.38 19.47
CA LYS A 121 -62.17 8.17 18.67
C LYS A 121 -63.64 8.17 18.24
N ILE A 122 -63.89 8.39 16.96
CA ILE A 122 -65.22 8.26 16.37
C ILE A 122 -65.54 6.76 16.32
N VAL A 123 -66.45 6.29 17.17
CA VAL A 123 -66.99 4.93 17.11
C VAL A 123 -68.33 5.03 16.39
N VAL A 124 -68.39 4.54 15.16
CA VAL A 124 -69.66 4.41 14.43
C VAL A 124 -70.45 3.30 15.12
N LYS A 125 -71.57 3.66 15.76
CA LYS A 125 -72.58 2.67 16.13
C LYS A 125 -73.34 2.32 14.85
N GLU A 126 -73.37 1.02 14.52
CA GLU A 126 -74.32 0.47 13.56
C GLU A 126 -75.77 0.81 13.96
#